data_AF-A0A838GG41-F1
#
_entry.id   AF-A0A838GG41-F1
#
_cell.length_a   1.000
_cell.length_b   1.000
_cell.length_c   1.000
_cell.angle_alpha   90.00
_cell.angle_beta   90.00
_cell.angle_gamma   90.00
#
_symmetry.space_group_name_H-M   'P 1'
#
loop_
_entity.id
_entity.type
_entity.pdbx_description
1 polymer ?
#
loop_
_entity_poly.entity_id
_entity_poly.type
_entity_poly.pdbx_seq_one_letter_code
_entity_poly.pdbx_strand_id
1 'polypeptide(L)'
;IREREFNGQAIPTEADDNTGILIGFNGGLFALAYGTAAGSLTRGFAGTYFGTSGKIEGYTLNGEPLDYPEKALADQAPAGDGPQWTLEYVTESHRGIMEQHVFNDIMNLVAWIREGRPSPVTAEHARHVIEIIESAYCAAETGQTQALKTTF
;
A
#
# COMPACT_ATOMS: atom_id res chain seq x y z
N ILE A 1 10.82 -20.06 8.19
CA ILE A 1 12.15 -20.65 7.83
C ILE A 1 13.22 -19.83 8.54
N ARG A 2 14.17 -20.44 9.26
CA ARG A 2 15.05 -19.69 10.18
C ARG A 2 16.17 -18.89 9.52
N GLU A 3 16.62 -19.28 8.33
CA GLU A 3 17.72 -18.62 7.61
C GLU A 3 17.45 -18.60 6.10
N ARG A 4 18.05 -17.63 5.40
CA ARG A 4 18.05 -17.47 3.94
C ARG A 4 19.48 -17.31 3.46
N GLU A 5 19.80 -17.84 2.28
CA GLU A 5 21.12 -17.61 1.66
C GLU A 5 21.06 -16.41 0.70
N PHE A 6 21.99 -15.47 0.85
CA PHE A 6 22.24 -14.42 -0.12
C PHE A 6 23.74 -14.32 -0.38
N ASN A 7 24.16 -14.48 -1.63
CA ASN A 7 25.55 -14.44 -2.04
C ASN A 7 26.47 -15.37 -1.21
N GLY A 8 26.03 -16.59 -0.94
CA GLY A 8 26.77 -17.58 -0.15
C GLY A 8 26.82 -17.32 1.35
N GLN A 9 26.12 -16.30 1.86
CA GLN A 9 26.01 -16.01 3.29
C GLN A 9 24.64 -16.41 3.83
N ALA A 10 24.62 -17.11 4.96
CA ALA A 10 23.41 -17.36 5.72
C ALA A 10 23.00 -16.08 6.46
N ILE A 11 21.80 -15.59 6.16
CA ILE A 11 21.17 -14.44 6.80
C ILE A 11 20.02 -14.96 7.67
N PRO A 12 19.99 -14.63 8.98
CA PRO A 12 18.88 -15.00 9.85
C PRO A 12 17.59 -14.33 9.37
N THR A 13 16.49 -15.09 9.37
CA THR A 13 15.17 -14.52 9.10
C THR A 13 14.68 -13.78 10.34
N GLU A 14 14.65 -12.46 10.27
CA GLU A 14 14.14 -11.58 11.35
C GLU A 14 12.68 -11.17 11.13
N ALA A 15 12.14 -11.39 9.93
CA ALA A 15 10.75 -11.08 9.61
C ALA A 15 9.79 -12.10 10.23
N ASP A 16 8.72 -11.61 10.85
CA ASP A 16 7.62 -12.45 11.32
C ASP A 16 6.88 -13.08 10.15
N ASP A 17 6.40 -14.31 10.34
CA ASP A 17 5.55 -14.98 9.33
C ASP A 17 4.18 -14.27 9.21
N ASN A 18 3.71 -13.63 10.29
CA ASN A 18 2.46 -12.87 10.35
C ASN A 18 2.60 -11.69 11.32
N THR A 19 2.15 -10.51 10.88
CA THR A 19 2.09 -9.29 11.68
C THR A 19 0.69 -8.69 11.56
N GLY A 20 0.11 -8.28 12.67
CA GLY A 20 -1.16 -7.55 12.71
C GLY A 20 -1.02 -6.30 13.57
N ILE A 21 -1.45 -5.15 13.05
CA ILE A 21 -1.33 -3.85 13.69
C ILE A 21 -2.70 -3.19 13.70
N LEU A 22 -3.25 -2.95 14.90
CA LEU A 22 -4.46 -2.17 15.07
C LEU A 22 -4.08 -0.71 15.35
N ILE A 23 -4.48 0.20 14.45
CA ILE A 23 -4.16 1.62 14.51
C ILE A 23 -5.46 2.38 14.82
N GLY A 24 -5.46 3.11 15.93
CA GLY A 24 -6.58 3.99 16.30
C GLY A 24 -6.35 5.41 15.80
N PHE A 25 -7.39 6.00 15.21
CA PHE A 25 -7.45 7.41 14.84
C PHE A 25 -8.45 8.13 15.75
N ASN A 26 -8.33 9.46 15.83
CA ASN A 26 -9.31 10.27 16.52
C ASN A 26 -10.71 10.08 15.90
N GLY A 27 -11.77 10.15 16.72
CA GLY A 27 -13.15 10.03 16.25
C GLY A 27 -13.65 8.59 16.04
N GLY A 28 -12.94 7.58 16.56
CA GLY A 28 -13.40 6.19 16.53
C GLY A 28 -13.17 5.47 15.19
N LEU A 29 -12.34 6.03 14.32
CA LEU A 29 -11.84 5.36 13.12
C LEU A 29 -10.68 4.44 13.49
N PHE A 30 -10.65 3.25 12.89
CA PHE A 30 -9.59 2.26 13.09
C PHE A 30 -9.11 1.72 11.75
N ALA A 31 -7.83 1.39 11.67
CA ALA A 31 -7.25 0.60 10.59
C ALA A 31 -6.63 -0.68 11.14
N LEU A 32 -6.82 -1.79 10.43
CA LEU A 32 -6.06 -3.01 10.62
C LEU A 32 -5.07 -3.13 9.47
N ALA A 33 -3.79 -2.91 9.76
CA ALA A 33 -2.72 -3.25 8.83
C ALA A 33 -2.23 -4.67 9.17
N TYR A 34 -1.99 -5.50 8.16
CA TYR A 34 -1.48 -6.85 8.37
C TYR A 34 -0.50 -7.25 7.28
N GLY A 35 0.43 -8.13 7.65
CA GLY A 35 1.28 -8.88 6.75
C GLY A 35 1.15 -10.37 7.07
N THR A 36 1.02 -11.21 6.05
CA THR A 36 0.97 -12.67 6.23
C THR A 36 1.74 -13.34 5.12
N ALA A 37 2.50 -14.38 5.45
CA ALA A 37 3.21 -15.18 4.47
C ALA A 37 2.27 -15.96 3.53
N ALA A 38 1.03 -16.25 3.96
CA ALA A 38 0.06 -16.99 3.16
C ALA A 38 -1.40 -16.66 3.52
N GLY A 39 -2.23 -16.48 2.49
CA GLY A 39 -3.63 -16.09 2.64
C GLY A 39 -3.82 -14.58 2.43
N SER A 40 -5.08 -14.14 2.42
CA SER A 40 -5.41 -12.72 2.32
C SER A 40 -6.76 -12.41 2.95
N LEU A 41 -6.84 -11.28 3.65
CA LEU A 41 -8.10 -10.67 4.10
C LEU A 41 -8.66 -9.69 3.06
N THR A 42 -7.81 -9.13 2.20
CA THR A 42 -8.18 -8.16 1.17
C THR A 42 -7.98 -8.72 -0.24
N ARG A 43 -8.47 -7.97 -1.25
CA ARG A 43 -8.28 -8.32 -2.65
C ARG A 43 -6.99 -7.68 -3.18
N GLY A 44 -5.95 -8.51 -3.37
CA GLY A 44 -4.64 -8.03 -3.84
C GLY A 44 -4.02 -7.05 -2.84
N PHE A 45 -3.43 -5.98 -3.35
CA PHE A 45 -2.85 -4.91 -2.52
C PHE A 45 -3.83 -3.79 -2.13
N ALA A 46 -5.12 -3.93 -2.48
CA ALA A 46 -6.11 -2.92 -2.17
C ALA A 46 -6.54 -2.98 -0.69
N GLY A 47 -6.80 -1.81 -0.11
CA GLY A 47 -7.47 -1.71 1.17
C GLY A 47 -8.96 -2.09 1.07
N THR A 48 -9.53 -2.51 2.20
CA THR A 48 -10.99 -2.64 2.37
C THR A 48 -11.44 -1.56 3.34
N TYR A 49 -12.38 -0.73 2.92
CA TYR A 49 -12.87 0.41 3.68
C TYR A 49 -14.30 0.16 4.11
N PHE A 50 -14.60 0.40 5.39
CA PHE A 50 -15.92 0.21 5.98
C PHE A 50 -16.45 1.54 6.49
N GLY A 51 -17.67 1.88 6.12
CA GLY A 51 -18.37 3.07 6.57
C GLY A 51 -19.84 2.79 6.86
N THR A 52 -20.53 3.79 7.40
CA THR A 52 -21.95 3.67 7.76
C THR A 52 -22.87 3.44 6.56
N SER A 53 -22.42 3.79 5.36
CA SER A 53 -23.19 3.66 4.11
C SER A 53 -22.72 2.51 3.22
N GLY A 54 -21.72 1.74 3.66
CA GLY A 54 -21.23 0.64 2.85
C GLY A 54 -19.79 0.21 3.05
N LYS A 55 -19.34 -0.61 2.10
CA LYS A 55 -18.00 -1.17 2.04
C LYS A 55 -17.39 -0.93 0.66
N ILE A 56 -16.15 -0.45 0.62
CA ILE A 56 -15.31 -0.48 -0.58
C ILE A 56 -14.36 -1.66 -0.44
N GLU A 57 -14.32 -2.53 -1.45
CA GLU A 57 -13.45 -3.70 -1.50
C GLU A 57 -12.89 -3.86 -2.91
N GLY A 58 -11.58 -3.61 -3.07
CA GLY A 58 -10.95 -3.50 -4.39
C GLY A 58 -11.62 -2.40 -5.22
N TYR A 59 -12.19 -2.78 -6.36
CA TYR A 59 -12.84 -1.86 -7.30
C TYR A 59 -14.38 -1.87 -7.21
N THR A 60 -14.93 -2.23 -6.05
CA THR A 60 -16.37 -2.27 -5.83
C THR A 60 -16.81 -1.43 -4.64
N LEU A 61 -17.98 -0.82 -4.74
CA LEU A 61 -18.72 -0.17 -3.66
C LEU A 61 -20.01 -0.98 -3.43
N ASN A 62 -20.16 -1.58 -2.25
CA ASN A 62 -21.29 -2.45 -1.91
C ASN A 62 -21.51 -3.61 -2.90
N GLY A 63 -20.43 -4.13 -3.48
CA GLY A 63 -20.46 -5.21 -4.48
C GLY A 63 -20.63 -4.73 -5.92
N GLU A 64 -21.00 -3.47 -6.14
CA GLU A 64 -21.13 -2.90 -7.47
C GLU A 64 -19.81 -2.27 -7.94
N PRO A 65 -19.41 -2.42 -9.22
CA PRO A 65 -18.20 -1.79 -9.74
C PRO A 65 -18.18 -0.28 -9.52
N LEU A 66 -17.03 0.27 -9.11
CA LEU A 66 -16.82 1.71 -9.04
C LEU A 66 -16.95 2.33 -10.44
N ASP A 67 -17.66 3.45 -10.51
CA ASP A 67 -17.73 4.29 -11.69
C ASP A 67 -16.76 5.46 -11.54
N TYR A 68 -15.81 5.57 -12.46
CA TYR A 68 -14.77 6.59 -12.46
C TYR A 68 -14.36 6.92 -13.90
N PRO A 69 -13.84 8.13 -14.17
CA PRO A 69 -13.69 8.63 -15.54
C PRO A 69 -12.86 7.72 -16.47
N GLU A 70 -11.85 7.05 -15.93
CA GLU A 70 -10.92 6.20 -16.68
C GLU A 70 -11.33 4.71 -16.72
N LYS A 71 -12.50 4.35 -16.18
CA LYS A 71 -12.96 2.95 -16.06
C LYS A 71 -12.96 2.21 -17.39
N ALA A 72 -13.41 2.86 -18.47
CA ALA A 72 -13.47 2.24 -19.79
C ALA A 72 -12.08 1.82 -20.31
N LEU A 73 -11.02 2.53 -19.94
CA LEU A 73 -9.65 2.14 -20.26
C LEU A 73 -9.16 1.01 -19.34
N ALA A 74 -9.44 1.11 -18.04
CA ALA A 74 -9.07 0.09 -17.08
C ALA A 74 -9.70 -1.28 -17.39
N ASP A 75 -10.95 -1.31 -17.86
CA ASP A 75 -11.68 -2.53 -18.24
C ASP A 75 -11.06 -3.24 -19.46
N GLN A 76 -10.24 -2.55 -20.27
CA GLN A 76 -9.54 -3.14 -21.42
C GLN A 76 -8.25 -3.86 -21.04
N ALA A 77 -7.73 -3.61 -19.83
CA ALA A 77 -6.46 -4.18 -19.39
C ALA A 77 -6.60 -5.68 -19.09
N PRO A 78 -5.53 -6.48 -19.30
CA PRO A 78 -5.49 -7.86 -18.83
C PRO A 78 -5.64 -7.93 -17.31
N ALA A 79 -6.12 -9.09 -16.82
CA ALA A 79 -6.61 -9.27 -15.46
C ALA A 79 -5.67 -8.73 -14.37
N GLY A 80 -6.07 -7.61 -13.75
CA GLY A 80 -5.38 -6.97 -12.62
C GLY A 80 -4.69 -5.64 -12.95
N ASP A 81 -4.45 -5.34 -14.23
CA ASP A 81 -3.64 -4.19 -14.66
C ASP A 81 -4.45 -2.91 -14.91
N GLY A 82 -5.78 -3.00 -14.84
CA GLY A 82 -6.70 -1.88 -15.15
C GLY A 82 -6.32 -0.54 -14.54
N PRO A 83 -6.14 -0.43 -13.22
CA PRO A 83 -5.73 0.83 -12.59
C PRO A 83 -4.35 1.30 -13.03
N GLN A 84 -3.43 0.37 -13.29
CA GLN A 84 -2.07 0.71 -13.70
C GLN A 84 -2.06 1.35 -15.10
N TRP A 85 -2.96 0.93 -15.99
CA TRP A 85 -3.12 1.51 -17.33
C TRP A 85 -3.64 2.95 -17.32
N THR A 86 -4.25 3.39 -16.21
CA THR A 86 -4.82 4.73 -16.06
C THR A 86 -3.86 5.74 -15.43
N LEU A 87 -2.66 5.32 -15.05
CA LEU A 87 -1.65 6.18 -14.41
C LEU A 87 -1.10 7.23 -15.41
N GLU A 88 -0.82 8.44 -14.91
CA GLU A 88 -0.48 9.64 -15.69
C GLU A 88 0.57 9.41 -16.79
N TYR A 89 1.64 8.67 -16.48
CA TYR A 89 2.74 8.45 -17.42
C TYR A 89 2.65 7.12 -18.19
N VAL A 90 1.68 6.26 -17.87
CA VAL A 90 1.52 4.94 -18.51
C VAL A 90 0.83 5.09 -19.87
N THR A 91 1.63 5.30 -20.91
CA THR A 91 1.19 5.28 -22.31
C THR A 91 1.07 3.84 -22.85
N GLU A 92 0.57 3.69 -24.08
CA GLU A 92 0.41 2.38 -24.75
C GLU A 92 1.70 1.54 -24.74
N SER A 93 2.86 2.15 -25.01
CA SER A 93 4.16 1.45 -24.99
C SER A 93 4.53 0.92 -23.61
N HIS A 94 4.07 1.56 -22.55
CA HIS A 94 4.35 1.17 -21.17
C HIS A 94 3.37 0.11 -20.66
N ARG A 95 2.20 -0.08 -21.28
CA ARG A 95 1.22 -1.08 -20.84
C ARG A 95 1.74 -2.52 -20.93
N GLY A 96 2.72 -2.77 -21.80
CA GLY A 96 3.35 -4.07 -21.98
C GLY A 96 4.54 -4.36 -21.06
N ILE A 97 4.95 -3.45 -20.19
CA ILE A 97 6.05 -3.69 -19.23
C ILE A 97 5.50 -4.30 -17.93
N MET A 98 6.32 -5.05 -17.21
CA MET A 98 5.99 -5.47 -15.84
C MET A 98 6.08 -4.29 -14.89
N GLU A 99 5.19 -4.26 -13.89
CA GLU A 99 5.16 -3.23 -12.85
C GLU A 99 5.04 -1.80 -13.43
N GLN A 100 4.00 -1.55 -14.24
CA GLN A 100 3.80 -0.24 -14.89
C GLN A 100 3.74 0.91 -13.87
N HIS A 101 3.27 0.64 -12.66
CA HIS A 101 3.28 1.58 -11.54
C HIS A 101 4.69 2.06 -11.14
N VAL A 102 5.71 1.18 -11.17
CA VAL A 102 7.10 1.58 -10.85
C VAL A 102 7.64 2.58 -11.87
N PHE A 103 7.37 2.35 -13.16
CA PHE A 103 7.71 3.33 -14.20
C PHE A 103 7.03 4.67 -13.93
N ASN A 104 5.73 4.64 -13.62
CA ASN A 104 4.97 5.84 -13.31
C ASN A 104 5.52 6.58 -12.08
N ASP A 105 5.94 5.88 -11.03
CA ASP A 105 6.53 6.48 -9.83
C ASP A 105 7.85 7.19 -10.12
N ILE A 106 8.70 6.59 -10.97
CA ILE A 106 9.94 7.24 -11.44
C ILE A 106 9.62 8.50 -12.23
N MET A 107 8.63 8.44 -13.13
CA MET A 107 8.25 9.60 -13.94
C MET A 107 7.61 10.72 -13.12
N ASN A 108 6.82 10.37 -12.09
CA ASN A 108 6.34 11.31 -11.10
C ASN A 108 7.48 12.04 -10.39
N LEU A 109 8.50 11.31 -9.91
CA LEU A 109 9.68 11.91 -9.29
C LEU A 109 10.42 12.86 -10.26
N VAL A 110 10.59 12.45 -11.51
CA VAL A 110 11.20 13.31 -12.55
C VAL A 110 10.39 14.60 -12.74
N ALA A 111 9.06 14.50 -12.83
CA ALA A 111 8.19 15.67 -12.98
C ALA A 111 8.25 16.58 -11.75
N TRP A 112 8.21 16.04 -10.53
CA TRP A 112 8.34 16.82 -9.31
C TRP A 112 9.64 17.61 -9.26
N ILE A 113 10.76 16.98 -9.60
CA ILE A 113 12.08 17.63 -9.63
C ILE A 113 12.15 18.70 -10.73
N ARG A 114 11.70 18.36 -11.95
CA ARG A 114 11.87 19.24 -13.12
C ARG A 114 10.90 20.40 -13.15
N GLU A 115 9.67 20.19 -12.71
CA GLU A 115 8.56 21.14 -12.82
C GLU A 115 8.26 21.84 -11.48
N GLY A 116 8.92 21.43 -10.40
CA GLY A 116 8.64 21.94 -9.06
C GLY A 116 7.24 21.57 -8.55
N ARG A 117 6.64 20.49 -9.08
CA ARG A 117 5.36 19.95 -8.61
C ARG A 117 5.56 19.33 -7.22
N PRO A 118 4.73 19.64 -6.22
CA PRO A 118 4.83 19.00 -4.91
C PRO A 118 4.42 17.52 -5.02
N SER A 119 5.14 16.67 -4.30
CA SER A 119 4.72 15.28 -4.10
C SER A 119 3.48 15.24 -3.20
N PRO A 120 2.47 14.40 -3.51
CA PRO A 120 1.37 14.13 -2.58
C PRO A 120 1.83 13.32 -1.34
N VAL A 121 3.02 12.72 -1.39
CA VAL A 121 3.63 11.95 -0.29
C VAL A 121 4.97 12.57 0.09
N THR A 122 5.07 13.08 1.31
CA THR A 122 6.27 13.79 1.79
C THR A 122 7.20 12.88 2.64
N ALA A 123 8.38 13.38 2.99
CA ALA A 123 9.30 12.65 3.89
C ALA A 123 8.69 12.43 5.29
N GLU A 124 7.78 13.30 5.71
CA GLU A 124 7.06 13.24 6.98
C GLU A 124 6.07 12.08 6.98
N HIS A 125 5.42 11.80 5.84
CA HIS A 125 4.58 10.61 5.66
C HIS A 125 5.44 9.34 5.79
N ALA A 126 6.60 9.29 5.13
CA ALA A 126 7.51 8.15 5.22
C ALA A 126 8.01 7.92 6.66
N ARG A 127 8.42 8.99 7.34
CA ARG A 127 8.80 8.96 8.76
C ARG A 127 7.67 8.43 9.65
N HIS A 128 6.43 8.83 9.38
CA HIS A 128 5.28 8.37 10.15
C HIS A 128 5.04 6.87 9.99
N VAL A 129 5.16 6.34 8.77
CA VAL A 129 5.06 4.89 8.52
C VAL A 129 6.16 4.10 9.25
N ILE A 130 7.40 4.61 9.25
CA ILE A 130 8.50 3.99 10.02
C ILE A 130 8.16 3.95 11.52
N GLU A 131 7.67 5.05 12.10
CA GLU A 131 7.27 5.07 13.51
C GLU A 131 6.15 4.06 13.81
N ILE A 132 5.16 3.90 12.92
CA ILE A 132 4.10 2.89 13.07
C ILE A 132 4.70 1.49 13.15
N ILE A 133 5.64 1.16 12.28
CA ILE A 133 6.27 -0.17 12.23
C ILE A 133 7.09 -0.42 13.52
N GLU A 134 7.95 0.52 13.90
CA GLU A 134 8.75 0.40 15.13
C GLU A 134 7.86 0.30 16.38
N SER A 135 6.81 1.11 16.43
CA SER A 135 5.83 1.08 17.52
C SER A 135 5.05 -0.23 17.57
N ALA A 136 4.76 -0.85 16.43
CA ALA A 136 4.11 -2.16 16.40
C ALA A 136 4.99 -3.26 17.01
N TYR A 137 6.29 -3.25 16.74
CA TYR A 137 7.23 -4.17 17.39
C TYR A 137 7.28 -3.94 18.91
N CYS A 138 7.41 -2.69 19.36
CA CYS A 138 7.37 -2.37 20.78
C CYS A 138 6.04 -2.79 21.44
N ALA A 139 4.91 -2.60 20.74
CA ALA A 139 3.60 -3.03 21.22
C ALA A 139 3.51 -4.55 21.39
N ALA A 140 4.07 -5.31 20.43
CA ALA A 140 4.09 -6.76 20.47
C ALA A 140 4.95 -7.30 21.62
N GLU A 141 6.13 -6.71 21.85
CA GLU A 141 7.04 -7.11 22.93
C GLU A 141 6.48 -6.79 24.33
N THR A 142 5.87 -5.61 24.48
CA THR A 142 5.40 -5.12 25.79
C THR A 142 3.95 -5.49 26.09
N GLY A 143 3.17 -5.86 25.08
CA GLY A 143 1.72 -6.02 25.17
C GLY A 143 0.97 -4.70 25.44
N GLN A 144 1.61 -3.55 25.25
CA GLN A 144 1.03 -2.23 25.53
C GLN A 144 0.82 -1.43 24.25
N THR A 145 -0.26 -0.65 24.22
CA THR A 145 -0.49 0.32 23.14
C THR A 145 0.59 1.39 23.15
N GLN A 146 1.14 1.69 21.97
CA GLN A 146 2.14 2.75 21.80
C GLN A 146 1.48 4.03 21.29
N ALA A 147 1.82 5.16 21.91
CA ALA A 147 1.39 6.47 21.42
C ALA A 147 2.38 6.97 20.36
N LEU A 148 1.89 7.18 19.14
CA LEU A 148 2.67 7.76 18.06
C LEU A 148 2.94 9.24 18.34
N LYS A 149 4.16 9.70 18.06
CA LYS A 149 4.59 11.09 18.27
C LYS A 149 4.49 11.90 16.99
N THR A 150 4.53 11.24 15.84
CA THR A 150 4.52 11.91 14.54
C THR A 150 3.11 12.11 14.02
N THR A 151 2.92 13.23 13.32
CA THR A 151 1.74 13.59 12.52
C THR A 151 2.24 14.13 11.18
N PHE A 152 1.36 14.14 10.17
CA PHE A 152 1.65 14.62 8.82
C PHE A 152 0.45 15.34 8.22
#